data_AF-A0A939VWT1-F1
#
_entry.id   AF-A0A939VWT1-F1
#
_cell.length_a   1.000
_cell.length_b   1.000
_cell.length_c   1.000
_cell.angle_alpha   90.00
_cell.angle_beta   90.00
_cell.angle_gamma   90.00
#
_symmetry.space_group_name_H-M   'P 1'
#
loop_
_entity.id
_entity.type
_entity.pdbx_description
1 polymer ?
#
loop_
_entity_poly.entity_id
_entity_poly.type
_entity_poly.pdbx_seq_one_letter_code
_entity_poly.pdbx_strand_id
1 'polypeptide(L)'
;MLTADLPHASFASDTPSVDSYTLKTEHFTLRTLPVEIGELSEAMALAAKRRLHNSEDGKELMFETLNTIPFGAEPQIQRKIKISDGLICVTMDMVMRASCPLTELSAGGFVISGSIRKFGLILPPEKGCLPAAPEKRDFTEIPENGGVIHDAPFPPLGIVLESDKERFDWTIGDDLWRWTNAERIGGGKARFVITREQNSIRMQWKLFEKLPVKNGDDTPIPGRNWRLTWAAAWKPLSCPRKKKAAAAFDLAACDCGAGARAVSSIKKNSAGERVCCCASATLNALKKWLRAQLGQIQEGSVLEIRNVQPVYCVNAGHVDRAKYNSLPHWDMMSLIEFRRWANRMLGAKNASLRILAPEKSPWKAFMILD
;
A
#
# COMPACT_ATOMS: atom_id res chain seq x y z
N MET A 1 -13.07 22.81 -4.39
CA MET A 1 -11.80 22.21 -3.95
C MET A 1 -11.97 21.79 -2.51
N LEU A 2 -11.56 20.57 -2.14
CA LEU A 2 -11.57 20.14 -0.74
C LEU A 2 -10.12 20.02 -0.29
N THR A 3 -9.78 20.72 0.77
CA THR A 3 -8.44 20.71 1.38
C THR A 3 -8.54 20.29 2.84
N ALA A 4 -7.48 19.69 3.34
CA ALA A 4 -7.32 19.40 4.75
C ALA A 4 -5.86 19.58 5.15
N ASP A 5 -5.65 20.33 6.24
CA ASP A 5 -4.34 20.50 6.83
C ASP A 5 -4.09 19.38 7.85
N LEU A 6 -2.87 18.86 7.82
CA LEU A 6 -2.41 17.75 8.64
C LEU A 6 -1.09 18.15 9.31
N PRO A 7 -0.69 17.51 10.42
CA PRO A 7 0.64 17.72 10.97
C PRO A 7 1.71 17.45 9.89
N HIS A 8 2.46 18.49 9.53
CA HIS A 8 3.54 18.46 8.52
C HIS A 8 3.10 18.07 7.10
N ALA A 9 1.80 18.13 6.78
CA ALA A 9 1.30 17.85 5.44
C ALA A 9 -0.01 18.59 5.14
N SER A 10 -0.35 18.67 3.86
CA SER A 10 -1.64 19.12 3.38
C SER A 10 -2.16 18.13 2.35
N PHE A 11 -3.46 17.90 2.39
CA PHE A 11 -4.17 17.07 1.44
C PHE A 11 -5.13 17.94 0.64
N ALA A 12 -5.14 17.80 -0.67
CA ALA A 12 -6.10 18.47 -1.55
C ALA A 12 -6.68 17.49 -2.55
N SER A 13 -8.00 17.53 -2.76
CA SER A 13 -8.60 16.99 -3.98
C SER A 13 -8.71 18.11 -5.00
N ASP A 14 -8.11 17.92 -6.17
CA ASP A 14 -8.18 18.91 -7.24
C ASP A 14 -9.65 19.03 -7.68
N THR A 15 -10.11 20.26 -7.91
CA THR A 15 -11.41 20.55 -8.50
C THR A 15 -11.21 21.65 -9.54
N PRO A 16 -11.85 21.61 -10.71
CA PRO A 16 -12.94 20.68 -11.06
C PRO A 16 -12.48 19.33 -11.62
N SER A 17 -11.18 19.14 -11.89
CA SER A 17 -10.67 17.88 -12.43
C SER A 17 -10.93 16.72 -11.47
N VAL A 18 -11.22 15.56 -12.05
CA VAL A 18 -11.60 14.34 -11.32
C VAL A 18 -10.37 13.44 -11.08
N ASP A 19 -9.23 13.92 -11.57
CA ASP A 19 -8.08 13.15 -12.03
C ASP A 19 -7.06 12.90 -10.91
N SER A 20 -7.02 13.80 -9.91
CA SER A 20 -5.95 13.79 -8.92
C SER A 20 -6.38 14.28 -7.54
N TYR A 21 -5.84 13.60 -6.54
CA TYR A 21 -5.58 14.23 -5.26
C TYR A 21 -4.08 14.39 -5.09
N THR A 22 -3.74 15.40 -4.32
CA THR A 22 -2.37 15.80 -4.03
C THR A 22 -2.17 15.72 -2.53
N LEU A 23 -1.16 14.97 -2.11
CA LEU A 23 -0.61 14.99 -0.76
C LEU A 23 0.71 15.75 -0.83
N LYS A 24 0.81 16.86 -0.12
CA LYS A 24 2.03 17.67 -0.03
C LYS A 24 2.56 17.63 1.40
N THR A 25 3.79 17.17 1.56
CA THR A 25 4.54 17.20 2.82
C THR A 25 5.54 18.36 2.79
N GLU A 26 6.43 18.46 3.77
CA GLU A 26 7.46 19.50 3.78
C GLU A 26 8.42 19.39 2.58
N HIS A 27 8.80 18.16 2.19
CA HIS A 27 9.81 17.94 1.14
C HIS A 27 9.32 17.16 -0.08
N PHE A 28 8.13 16.57 -0.03
CA PHE A 28 7.57 15.76 -1.12
C PHE A 28 6.17 16.20 -1.51
N THR A 29 5.80 15.90 -2.76
CA THR A 29 4.44 16.02 -3.26
C THR A 29 4.08 14.76 -4.02
N LEU A 30 3.09 14.01 -3.54
CA LEU A 30 2.49 12.88 -4.25
C LEU A 30 1.24 13.37 -4.97
N ARG A 31 1.18 13.15 -6.28
CA ARG A 31 0.01 13.38 -7.12
C ARG A 31 -0.40 12.08 -7.79
N THR A 32 -1.69 11.74 -7.73
CA THR A 32 -2.21 10.56 -8.46
C THR A 32 -2.45 10.84 -9.93
N LEU A 33 -2.35 9.78 -10.74
CA LEU A 33 -2.71 9.78 -12.14
C LEU A 33 -4.08 9.12 -12.32
N PRO A 34 -4.85 9.51 -13.36
CA PRO A 34 -6.18 8.96 -13.62
C PRO A 34 -6.12 7.46 -13.94
N VAL A 35 -7.19 6.75 -13.59
CA VAL A 35 -7.42 5.37 -14.05
C VAL A 35 -7.78 5.37 -15.53
N GLU A 36 -7.33 4.35 -16.27
CA GLU A 36 -7.66 4.16 -17.69
C GLU A 36 -8.26 2.76 -17.89
N ILE A 37 -9.35 2.67 -18.65
CA ILE A 37 -10.11 1.45 -18.94
C ILE A 37 -10.33 1.40 -20.45
N GLY A 38 -9.49 0.65 -21.16
CA GLY A 38 -9.44 0.72 -22.63
C GLY A 38 -9.11 2.15 -23.07
N GLU A 39 -10.01 2.73 -23.88
CA GLU A 39 -9.89 4.11 -24.37
C GLU A 39 -10.49 5.14 -23.40
N LEU A 40 -11.13 4.68 -22.31
CA LEU A 40 -11.79 5.54 -21.34
C LEU A 40 -10.83 6.01 -20.26
N SER A 41 -10.73 7.33 -20.05
CA SER A 41 -9.93 7.91 -18.96
C SER A 41 -10.83 8.48 -17.86
N GLU A 42 -10.45 8.25 -16.61
CA GLU A 42 -11.06 8.90 -15.46
C GLU A 42 -10.93 10.43 -15.52
N ALA A 43 -9.98 10.97 -16.28
CA ALA A 43 -9.85 12.42 -16.46
C ALA A 43 -11.11 13.06 -17.08
N MET A 44 -11.93 12.25 -17.76
CA MET A 44 -13.19 12.67 -18.38
C MET A 44 -14.41 12.38 -17.48
N ALA A 45 -14.20 11.90 -16.26
CA ALA A 45 -15.28 11.47 -15.38
C ALA A 45 -16.09 12.65 -14.83
N LEU A 46 -17.34 12.36 -14.45
CA LEU A 46 -18.18 13.24 -13.65
C LEU A 46 -18.02 12.87 -12.18
N ALA A 47 -17.74 13.88 -11.34
CA ALA A 47 -17.66 13.70 -9.90
C ALA A 47 -19.07 13.53 -9.31
N ALA A 48 -19.40 12.33 -8.83
CA ALA A 48 -20.73 12.01 -8.28
C ALA A 48 -20.78 12.10 -6.74
N LYS A 49 -19.69 11.77 -6.05
CA LYS A 49 -19.60 11.87 -4.58
C LYS A 49 -18.22 12.38 -4.18
N ARG A 50 -18.18 13.35 -3.27
CA ARG A 50 -16.98 13.76 -2.52
C ARG A 50 -17.39 14.04 -1.08
N ARG A 51 -16.91 13.25 -0.12
CA ARG A 51 -17.24 13.40 1.30
C ARG A 51 -16.00 13.38 2.15
N LEU A 52 -15.87 14.38 3.01
CA LEU A 52 -14.82 14.47 4.01
C LEU A 52 -15.41 14.14 5.38
N HIS A 53 -14.75 13.26 6.11
CA HIS A 53 -15.11 12.85 7.46
C HIS A 53 -13.88 13.00 8.35
N ASN A 54 -14.08 13.51 9.55
CA ASN A 54 -13.06 13.57 10.59
C ASN A 54 -13.44 12.61 11.71
N SER A 55 -12.44 12.00 12.36
CA SER A 55 -12.67 11.33 13.64
C SER A 55 -13.06 12.35 14.71
N GLU A 56 -13.78 11.91 15.75
CA GLU A 56 -14.20 12.77 16.87
C GLU A 56 -13.01 13.43 17.58
N ASP A 57 -11.86 12.74 17.63
CA ASP A 57 -10.62 13.25 18.21
C ASP A 57 -9.77 14.09 17.24
N GLY A 58 -10.21 14.27 16.00
CA GLY A 58 -9.51 15.03 14.96
C GLY A 58 -8.19 14.43 14.48
N LYS A 59 -7.81 13.22 14.92
CA LYS A 59 -6.53 12.58 14.60
C LYS A 59 -6.54 11.83 13.26
N GLU A 60 -7.72 11.59 12.72
CA GLU A 60 -7.88 10.91 11.45
C GLU A 60 -8.85 11.63 10.53
N LEU A 61 -8.51 11.56 9.25
CA LEU A 61 -9.31 12.10 8.17
C LEU A 61 -9.64 10.97 7.21
N MET A 62 -10.89 10.96 6.76
CA MET A 62 -11.37 10.03 5.74
C MET A 62 -12.01 10.81 4.61
N PHE A 63 -11.51 10.60 3.40
CA PHE A 63 -12.04 11.19 2.20
C PHE A 63 -12.56 10.10 1.26
N GLU A 64 -13.83 10.22 0.87
CA GLU A 64 -14.50 9.28 -0.04
C GLU A 64 -14.85 9.98 -1.35
N THR A 65 -14.45 9.37 -2.47
CA THR A 65 -14.78 9.85 -3.82
C THR A 65 -15.52 8.78 -4.62
N LEU A 66 -16.41 9.22 -5.52
CA LEU A 66 -17.00 8.41 -6.58
C LEU A 66 -16.99 9.24 -7.86
N ASN A 67 -16.35 8.68 -8.88
CA ASN A 67 -16.21 9.27 -10.20
C ASN A 67 -16.83 8.30 -11.21
N THR A 68 -17.66 8.80 -12.11
CA THR A 68 -18.29 7.98 -13.16
C THR A 68 -17.83 8.48 -14.52
N ILE A 69 -17.25 7.61 -15.34
CA ILE A 69 -16.90 7.98 -16.72
C ILE A 69 -18.19 7.90 -17.55
N PRO A 70 -18.71 9.01 -18.11
CA PRO A 70 -20.05 9.06 -18.71
C PRO A 70 -20.09 8.50 -20.16
N PHE A 71 -19.30 7.45 -20.43
CA PHE A 71 -19.15 6.84 -21.74
C PHE A 71 -19.16 5.31 -21.64
N GLY A 72 -19.55 4.65 -22.73
CA GLY A 72 -19.60 3.19 -22.80
C GLY A 72 -20.53 2.59 -21.74
N ALA A 73 -20.00 1.65 -20.96
CA ALA A 73 -20.75 0.97 -19.90
C ALA A 73 -20.77 1.75 -18.56
N GLU A 74 -20.38 3.02 -18.57
CA GLU A 74 -20.26 3.93 -17.42
C GLU A 74 -19.49 3.33 -16.23
N PRO A 75 -18.21 2.96 -16.40
CA PRO A 75 -17.41 2.45 -15.30
C PRO A 75 -17.25 3.51 -14.20
N GLN A 76 -17.16 3.04 -12.96
CA GLN A 76 -17.06 3.89 -11.78
C GLN A 76 -15.77 3.66 -11.02
N ILE A 77 -15.15 4.75 -10.58
CA ILE A 77 -13.93 4.73 -9.78
C ILE A 77 -14.28 5.31 -8.42
N GLN A 78 -14.19 4.47 -7.39
CA GLN A 78 -14.42 4.85 -6.00
C GLN A 78 -13.10 4.84 -5.26
N ARG A 79 -12.82 5.89 -4.49
CA ARG A 79 -11.67 5.90 -3.59
C ARG A 79 -12.10 6.16 -2.17
N LYS A 80 -11.49 5.41 -1.26
CA LYS A 80 -11.53 5.66 0.17
C LYS A 80 -10.11 5.91 0.64
N ILE A 81 -9.86 7.15 1.03
CA ILE A 81 -8.57 7.65 1.46
C ILE A 81 -8.66 7.89 2.96
N LYS A 82 -7.76 7.29 3.72
CA LYS A 82 -7.65 7.48 5.17
C LYS A 82 -6.30 8.08 5.46
N ILE A 83 -6.27 9.14 6.26
CA ILE A 83 -5.05 9.85 6.60
C ILE A 83 -4.97 9.99 8.11
N SER A 84 -3.83 9.64 8.70
CA SER A 84 -3.60 9.69 10.13
C SER A 84 -2.10 9.56 10.42
N ASP A 85 -1.54 10.37 11.32
CA ASP A 85 -0.20 10.16 11.88
C ASP A 85 0.90 9.89 10.82
N GLY A 86 1.10 10.83 9.89
CA GLY A 86 2.14 10.72 8.87
C GLY A 86 1.92 9.58 7.85
N LEU A 87 0.68 9.08 7.71
CA LEU A 87 0.34 7.95 6.86
C LEU A 87 -0.94 8.23 6.09
N ILE A 88 -0.94 7.84 4.80
CA ILE A 88 -2.11 7.77 3.93
C ILE A 88 -2.32 6.31 3.51
N CYS A 89 -3.55 5.81 3.66
CA CYS A 89 -3.98 4.51 3.14
C CYS A 89 -5.10 4.72 2.12
N VAL A 90 -5.01 4.07 0.98
CA VAL A 90 -5.94 4.23 -0.13
C VAL A 90 -6.50 2.89 -0.52
N THR A 91 -7.82 2.81 -0.58
CA THR A 91 -8.57 1.74 -1.24
C THR A 91 -9.23 2.32 -2.48
N MET A 92 -8.97 1.72 -3.63
CA MET A 92 -9.55 2.10 -4.91
C MET A 92 -10.37 0.94 -5.45
N ASP A 93 -11.65 1.17 -5.71
CA ASP A 93 -12.54 0.24 -6.41
C ASP A 93 -12.79 0.75 -7.83
N MET A 94 -12.49 -0.09 -8.82
CA MET A 94 -12.83 0.11 -10.24
C MET A 94 -13.99 -0.82 -10.56
N VAL A 95 -15.19 -0.26 -10.66
CA VAL A 95 -16.44 -0.99 -10.90
C VAL A 95 -16.74 -0.96 -12.40
N MET A 96 -16.78 -2.15 -13.00
CA MET A 96 -17.05 -2.33 -14.43
C MET A 96 -18.17 -3.34 -14.62
N ARG A 97 -19.15 -2.98 -15.44
CA ARG A 97 -20.18 -3.91 -15.89
C ARG A 97 -19.60 -4.91 -16.89
N ALA A 98 -20.22 -6.09 -17.01
CA ALA A 98 -19.79 -7.12 -17.97
C ALA A 98 -19.80 -6.62 -19.42
N SER A 99 -20.67 -5.66 -19.74
CA SER A 99 -20.76 -4.97 -21.02
C SER A 99 -19.61 -3.99 -21.30
N CYS A 100 -18.69 -3.77 -20.36
CA CYS A 100 -17.45 -3.02 -20.55
C CYS A 100 -16.35 -4.00 -20.99
N PRO A 101 -15.96 -4.08 -22.27
CA PRO A 101 -14.92 -5.03 -22.68
C PRO A 101 -13.59 -4.66 -22.02
N LEU A 102 -12.92 -5.66 -21.44
CA LEU A 102 -11.60 -5.51 -20.85
C LEU A 102 -10.53 -5.72 -21.92
N THR A 103 -10.09 -4.63 -22.54
CA THR A 103 -8.95 -4.62 -23.47
C THR A 103 -7.68 -4.18 -22.77
N GLU A 104 -7.76 -3.10 -22.00
CA GLU A 104 -6.68 -2.52 -21.22
C GLU A 104 -7.21 -2.01 -19.87
N LEU A 105 -6.41 -2.12 -18.83
CA LEU A 105 -6.70 -1.55 -17.52
C LEU A 105 -5.43 -0.98 -16.89
N SER A 106 -5.44 0.32 -16.61
CA SER A 106 -4.43 1.03 -15.85
C SER A 106 -5.02 1.49 -14.53
N ALA A 107 -4.33 1.23 -13.43
CA ALA A 107 -4.65 1.83 -12.13
C ALA A 107 -4.20 3.30 -12.04
N GLY A 108 -3.77 3.87 -13.17
CA GLY A 108 -3.01 5.11 -13.22
C GLY A 108 -1.62 4.88 -12.65
N GLY A 109 -1.34 5.56 -11.55
CA GLY A 109 -0.05 5.55 -10.87
C GLY A 109 0.16 6.88 -10.16
N PHE A 110 1.40 7.28 -9.97
CA PHE A 110 1.73 8.49 -9.23
C PHE A 110 2.86 9.27 -9.86
N VAL A 111 2.91 10.55 -9.53
CA VAL A 111 4.11 11.36 -9.62
C VAL A 111 4.47 11.77 -8.21
N ILE A 112 5.68 11.42 -7.77
CA ILE A 112 6.23 11.90 -6.51
C ILE A 112 7.34 12.88 -6.85
N SER A 113 7.14 14.16 -6.56
CA SER A 113 8.12 15.21 -6.76
C SER A 113 8.69 15.72 -5.44
N GLY A 114 9.86 16.34 -5.47
CA GLY A 114 10.49 16.92 -4.29
C GLY A 114 12.02 16.92 -4.37
N SER A 115 12.66 17.18 -3.23
CA SER A 115 14.12 17.17 -3.09
C SER A 115 14.66 15.74 -2.93
N ILE A 116 14.37 14.86 -3.89
CA ILE A 116 14.76 13.43 -3.84
C ILE A 116 16.30 13.34 -3.96
N ARG A 117 16.96 12.90 -2.88
CA ARG A 117 18.41 12.61 -2.90
C ARG A 117 18.70 11.15 -3.14
N LYS A 118 17.97 10.27 -2.46
CA LYS A 118 18.15 8.82 -2.52
C LYS A 118 16.83 8.13 -2.73
N PHE A 119 16.89 6.97 -3.37
CA PHE A 119 15.75 6.09 -3.50
C PHE A 119 16.15 4.64 -3.35
N GLY A 120 15.21 3.78 -2.99
CA GLY A 120 15.39 2.33 -2.95
C GLY A 120 14.08 1.60 -3.24
N LEU A 121 14.17 0.43 -3.87
CA LEU A 121 13.02 -0.40 -4.19
C LEU A 121 13.01 -1.64 -3.32
N ILE A 122 11.82 -2.05 -2.88
CA ILE A 122 11.58 -3.33 -2.25
C ILE A 122 10.88 -4.19 -3.28
N LEU A 123 11.55 -5.21 -3.78
CA LEU A 123 10.99 -6.12 -4.78
C LEU A 123 10.35 -7.35 -4.11
N PRO A 124 9.36 -7.98 -4.75
CA PRO A 124 8.93 -9.32 -4.38
C PRO A 124 10.15 -10.26 -4.31
N PRO A 125 10.23 -11.14 -3.31
CA PRO A 125 11.40 -11.98 -3.14
C PRO A 125 11.56 -12.97 -4.30
N GLU A 126 12.81 -13.17 -4.71
CA GLU A 126 13.17 -14.31 -5.55
C GLU A 126 12.98 -15.63 -4.78
N LYS A 127 12.97 -16.74 -5.52
CA LYS A 127 12.58 -18.05 -5.00
C LYS A 127 13.35 -18.44 -3.74
N GLY A 128 12.65 -18.50 -2.60
CA GLY A 128 13.16 -19.06 -1.34
C GLY A 128 13.81 -18.04 -0.42
N CYS A 129 13.83 -16.77 -0.82
CA CYS A 129 14.43 -15.68 -0.05
C CYS A 129 13.35 -14.86 0.68
N LEU A 130 13.77 -14.19 1.75
CA LEU A 130 13.02 -13.05 2.26
C LEU A 130 13.24 -11.86 1.32
N PRO A 131 12.31 -10.90 1.24
CA PRO A 131 12.57 -9.73 0.45
C PRO A 131 13.80 -8.99 1.02
N ALA A 132 14.70 -8.58 0.14
CA ALA A 132 15.95 -7.93 0.51
C ALA A 132 15.72 -6.50 1.03
N ALA A 133 16.71 -5.95 1.71
CA ALA A 133 16.74 -4.53 2.02
C ALA A 133 16.67 -3.73 0.72
N PRO A 134 15.94 -2.59 0.69
CA PRO A 134 16.08 -1.68 -0.42
C PRO A 134 17.51 -1.15 -0.43
N GLU A 135 18.25 -1.48 -1.49
CA GLU A 135 19.52 -0.82 -1.78
C GLU A 135 19.25 0.65 -2.10
N LYS A 136 19.84 1.55 -1.32
CA LYS A 136 19.67 2.98 -1.49
C LYS A 136 20.67 3.47 -2.53
N ARG A 137 20.15 3.96 -3.65
CA ARG A 137 20.91 4.57 -4.74
C ARG A 137 20.75 6.08 -4.73
N ASP A 138 21.78 6.78 -5.18
CA ASP A 138 21.70 8.23 -5.34
C ASP A 138 20.79 8.55 -6.53
N PHE A 139 19.85 9.47 -6.34
CA PHE A 139 18.84 9.82 -7.33
C PHE A 139 19.47 10.36 -8.62
N THR A 140 20.64 11.01 -8.49
CA THR A 140 21.42 11.56 -9.59
C THR A 140 22.05 10.51 -10.50
N GLU A 141 22.19 9.25 -10.05
CA GLU A 141 22.79 8.16 -10.83
C GLU A 141 21.89 7.71 -12.00
N ILE A 142 20.59 7.94 -11.89
CA ILE A 142 19.62 7.59 -12.94
C ILE A 142 19.55 8.73 -13.94
N PRO A 143 19.59 8.49 -15.27
CA PRO A 143 19.43 9.55 -16.25
C PRO A 143 18.15 10.36 -16.04
N GLU A 144 18.25 11.68 -16.13
CA GLU A 144 17.09 12.56 -16.06
C GLU A 144 16.19 12.37 -17.29
N ASN A 145 14.88 12.61 -17.15
CA ASN A 145 13.90 12.64 -18.24
C ASN A 145 13.82 11.34 -19.04
N GLY A 146 13.55 10.23 -18.34
CA GLY A 146 13.29 8.92 -18.95
C GLY A 146 14.18 7.79 -18.44
N GLY A 147 15.09 8.05 -17.50
CA GLY A 147 15.87 6.99 -16.87
C GLY A 147 14.94 5.98 -16.18
N VAL A 148 15.06 4.71 -16.55
CA VAL A 148 14.22 3.63 -16.05
C VAL A 148 14.77 3.12 -14.72
N ILE A 149 13.95 3.22 -13.67
CA ILE A 149 14.24 2.73 -12.32
C ILE A 149 13.74 1.30 -12.15
N HIS A 150 12.56 1.00 -12.72
CA HIS A 150 11.90 -0.30 -12.69
C HIS A 150 11.04 -0.47 -13.94
N ASP A 151 11.08 -1.65 -14.56
CA ASP A 151 10.17 -2.03 -15.65
C ASP A 151 10.00 -3.55 -15.59
N ALA A 152 8.87 -4.00 -15.04
CA ALA A 152 8.62 -5.42 -14.80
C ALA A 152 7.12 -5.75 -14.88
N PRO A 153 6.76 -7.04 -15.05
CA PRO A 153 5.36 -7.48 -15.05
C PRO A 153 4.72 -7.54 -13.65
N PHE A 154 5.42 -7.07 -12.62
CA PHE A 154 4.93 -6.98 -11.25
C PHE A 154 5.37 -5.65 -10.60
N PRO A 155 4.56 -5.11 -9.67
CA PRO A 155 4.92 -3.91 -8.94
C PRO A 155 6.02 -4.22 -7.90
N PRO A 156 6.87 -3.24 -7.52
CA PRO A 156 7.61 -3.37 -6.28
C PRO A 156 6.63 -3.48 -5.09
N LEU A 157 7.04 -4.18 -4.04
CA LEU A 157 6.30 -4.20 -2.77
C LEU A 157 6.33 -2.83 -2.09
N GLY A 158 7.39 -2.05 -2.30
CA GLY A 158 7.49 -0.70 -1.79
C GLY A 158 8.64 0.09 -2.36
N ILE A 159 8.65 1.38 -2.06
CA ILE A 159 9.64 2.37 -2.47
C ILE A 159 10.00 3.20 -1.25
N VAL A 160 11.28 3.54 -1.13
CA VAL A 160 11.81 4.46 -0.13
C VAL A 160 12.40 5.65 -0.87
N LEU A 161 12.01 6.86 -0.51
CA LEU A 161 12.56 8.12 -1.01
C LEU A 161 13.09 8.92 0.17
N GLU A 162 14.28 9.49 0.05
CA GLU A 162 14.89 10.32 1.10
C GLU A 162 15.32 11.67 0.53
N SER A 163 14.95 12.71 1.26
CA SER A 163 15.50 14.06 1.13
C SER A 163 16.56 14.28 2.21
N ASP A 164 16.92 15.53 2.48
CA ASP A 164 17.85 15.93 3.54
C ASP A 164 17.29 15.67 4.94
N LYS A 165 15.97 15.81 5.07
CA LYS A 165 15.28 15.95 6.37
C LYS A 165 14.08 15.04 6.51
N GLU A 166 13.50 14.58 5.41
CA GLU A 166 12.28 13.78 5.39
C GLU A 166 12.47 12.52 4.55
N ARG A 167 11.83 11.44 5.00
CA ARG A 167 11.68 10.18 4.28
C ARG A 167 10.23 10.01 3.86
N PHE A 168 10.03 9.57 2.63
CA PHE A 168 8.75 9.19 2.07
C PHE A 168 8.78 7.74 1.62
N ASP A 169 7.91 6.91 2.21
CA ASP A 169 7.78 5.51 1.86
C ASP A 169 6.45 5.29 1.13
N TRP A 170 6.46 4.43 0.12
CA TRP A 170 5.26 3.91 -0.52
C TRP A 170 5.25 2.38 -0.44
N THR A 171 4.09 1.77 -0.26
CA THR A 171 3.92 0.30 -0.25
C THR A 171 2.67 -0.10 -0.99
N ILE A 172 2.75 -1.22 -1.70
CA ILE A 172 1.57 -1.93 -2.18
C ILE A 172 0.78 -2.48 -0.99
N GLY A 173 -0.52 -2.69 -1.17
CA GLY A 173 -1.38 -3.29 -0.17
C GLY A 173 -1.29 -4.80 -0.09
N ASP A 174 -2.13 -5.38 0.76
CA ASP A 174 -2.21 -6.84 0.95
C ASP A 174 -2.81 -7.56 -0.26
N ASP A 175 -3.53 -6.84 -1.11
CA ASP A 175 -4.22 -7.37 -2.27
C ASP A 175 -3.35 -7.60 -3.52
N LEU A 176 -2.06 -7.89 -3.32
CA LEU A 176 -1.04 -8.10 -4.37
C LEU A 176 -1.48 -9.04 -5.50
N TRP A 177 -2.24 -10.10 -5.18
CA TRP A 177 -2.79 -11.02 -6.19
C TRP A 177 -3.66 -10.34 -7.24
N ARG A 178 -4.24 -9.17 -6.94
CA ARG A 178 -5.06 -8.37 -7.87
C ARG A 178 -4.19 -7.53 -8.81
N TRP A 179 -3.01 -7.14 -8.36
CA TRP A 179 -2.02 -6.41 -9.14
C TRP A 179 -1.32 -7.33 -10.15
N THR A 180 -1.14 -8.61 -9.81
CA THR A 180 -0.43 -9.58 -10.63
C THR A 180 -1.36 -10.60 -11.31
N ASN A 181 -2.65 -10.26 -11.51
CA ASN A 181 -3.65 -11.23 -11.99
C ASN A 181 -3.75 -11.35 -13.52
N ALA A 182 -3.04 -10.50 -14.28
CA ALA A 182 -3.27 -10.33 -15.71
C ALA A 182 -3.21 -11.63 -16.51
N GLU A 183 -2.18 -12.44 -16.27
CA GLU A 183 -1.95 -13.71 -16.98
C GLU A 183 -3.12 -14.69 -16.81
N ARG A 184 -3.77 -14.69 -15.63
CA ARG A 184 -4.92 -15.55 -15.32
C ARG A 184 -6.21 -15.10 -16.03
N ILE A 185 -6.20 -13.93 -16.65
CA ILE A 185 -7.36 -13.34 -17.34
C ILE A 185 -7.09 -13.39 -18.85
N GLY A 186 -7.41 -14.52 -19.48
CA GLY A 186 -7.26 -14.65 -20.94
C GLY A 186 -5.83 -14.46 -21.46
N GLY A 187 -4.81 -14.72 -20.63
CA GLY A 187 -3.40 -14.59 -21.02
C GLY A 187 -2.89 -13.15 -21.15
N GLY A 188 -3.55 -12.18 -20.51
CA GLY A 188 -3.12 -10.77 -20.58
C GLY A 188 -1.78 -10.50 -19.90
N LYS A 189 -1.22 -9.32 -20.16
CA LYS A 189 0.02 -8.83 -19.53
C LYS A 189 -0.23 -7.69 -18.56
N ALA A 190 0.61 -7.60 -17.54
CA ALA A 190 0.74 -6.43 -16.70
C ALA A 190 2.12 -5.81 -16.92
N ARG A 191 2.24 -4.51 -16.68
CA ARG A 191 3.53 -3.79 -16.75
C ARG A 191 3.54 -2.65 -15.75
N PHE A 192 4.58 -2.60 -14.94
CA PHE A 192 4.79 -1.60 -13.91
C PHE A 192 6.09 -0.88 -14.18
N VAL A 193 5.99 0.41 -14.49
CA VAL A 193 7.13 1.22 -14.89
C VAL A 193 7.35 2.33 -13.87
N ILE A 194 8.61 2.54 -13.50
CA ILE A 194 9.06 3.64 -12.66
C ILE A 194 10.17 4.35 -13.41
N THR A 195 9.99 5.64 -13.69
CA THR A 195 10.97 6.46 -14.38
C THR A 195 11.35 7.68 -13.56
N ARG A 196 12.60 8.12 -13.73
CA ARG A 196 13.06 9.43 -13.30
C ARG A 196 12.63 10.48 -14.32
N GLU A 197 11.95 11.50 -13.82
CA GLU A 197 11.80 12.80 -14.46
C GLU A 197 12.68 13.82 -13.71
N GLN A 198 12.75 15.07 -14.17
CA GLN A 198 13.61 16.12 -13.61
C GLN A 198 13.82 16.07 -12.09
N ASN A 199 12.78 16.39 -11.32
CA ASN A 199 12.76 16.39 -9.85
C ASN A 199 11.66 15.46 -9.31
N SER A 200 11.32 14.42 -10.07
CA SER A 200 10.23 13.52 -9.74
C SER A 200 10.50 12.09 -10.17
N ILE A 201 9.79 11.18 -9.52
CA ILE A 201 9.62 9.82 -9.99
C ILE A 201 8.18 9.68 -10.49
N ARG A 202 8.02 9.18 -11.70
CA ARG A 202 6.73 8.77 -12.24
C ARG A 202 6.59 7.26 -12.13
N MET A 203 5.44 6.82 -11.63
CA MET A 203 5.02 5.43 -11.55
C MET A 203 3.80 5.23 -12.45
N GLN A 204 3.81 4.19 -13.27
CA GLN A 204 2.69 3.82 -14.14
C GLN A 204 2.35 2.34 -13.96
N TRP A 205 1.06 2.05 -13.79
CA TRP A 205 0.57 0.75 -13.35
C TRP A 205 -0.44 0.18 -14.33
N LYS A 206 0.07 -0.44 -15.38
CA LYS A 206 -0.75 -1.21 -16.32
C LYS A 206 -1.07 -2.56 -15.70
N LEU A 207 -2.28 -2.71 -15.17
CA LEU A 207 -2.74 -3.95 -14.53
C LEU A 207 -3.08 -5.04 -15.53
N PHE A 208 -3.51 -4.65 -16.74
CA PHE A 208 -3.95 -5.57 -17.75
C PHE A 208 -3.81 -4.99 -19.16
N GLU A 209 -3.33 -5.83 -20.07
CA GLU A 209 -3.32 -5.63 -21.50
C GLU A 209 -3.69 -6.95 -22.17
N LYS A 210 -4.75 -6.96 -22.96
CA LYS A 210 -5.14 -8.13 -23.74
C LYS A 210 -4.10 -8.37 -24.83
N LEU A 211 -3.61 -9.60 -24.93
CA LEU A 211 -2.74 -9.99 -26.04
C LEU A 211 -3.57 -10.37 -27.27
N PRO A 212 -3.09 -10.08 -28.50
CA PRO A 212 -3.71 -10.58 -29.71
C PRO A 212 -3.75 -12.11 -29.69
N VAL A 213 -4.93 -12.70 -29.92
CA VAL A 213 -5.07 -14.16 -30.06
C VAL A 213 -4.53 -14.56 -31.42
N LYS A 214 -3.51 -15.43 -31.46
CA LYS A 214 -2.87 -15.81 -32.73
C LYS A 214 -3.71 -16.72 -33.63
N ASN A 215 -4.64 -17.51 -33.08
CA ASN A 215 -5.45 -18.50 -33.83
C ASN A 215 -6.77 -18.85 -33.10
N GLY A 216 -7.75 -17.95 -33.06
CA GLY A 216 -9.06 -18.27 -32.46
C GLY A 216 -10.05 -17.11 -32.48
N ASP A 217 -11.30 -17.39 -32.08
CA ASP A 217 -12.35 -16.38 -31.89
C ASP A 217 -11.89 -15.35 -30.85
N ASP A 218 -11.85 -14.09 -31.25
CA ASP A 218 -11.46 -12.96 -30.40
C ASP A 218 -12.57 -12.59 -29.42
N THR A 219 -12.88 -13.52 -28.51
CA THR A 219 -13.97 -13.34 -27.57
C THR A 219 -13.64 -12.16 -26.63
N PRO A 220 -14.54 -11.17 -26.50
CA PRO A 220 -14.34 -10.09 -25.57
C PRO A 220 -14.23 -10.61 -24.14
N ILE A 221 -13.20 -10.16 -23.41
CA ILE A 221 -13.10 -10.46 -21.99
C ILE A 221 -14.08 -9.51 -21.28
N PRO A 222 -15.08 -10.02 -20.55
CA PRO A 222 -16.05 -9.15 -19.90
C PRO A 222 -15.39 -8.36 -18.77
N GLY A 223 -15.84 -7.12 -18.62
CA GLY A 223 -15.51 -6.24 -17.51
C GLY A 223 -15.84 -6.89 -16.18
N ARG A 224 -15.04 -6.60 -15.17
CA ARG A 224 -15.18 -7.12 -13.82
C ARG A 224 -14.68 -6.08 -12.84
N ASN A 225 -15.04 -6.22 -11.57
CA ASN A 225 -14.60 -5.26 -10.57
C ASN A 225 -13.15 -5.54 -10.15
N TRP A 226 -12.35 -4.50 -10.05
CA TRP A 226 -11.07 -4.52 -9.34
C TRP A 226 -11.19 -3.71 -8.07
N ARG A 227 -10.46 -4.13 -7.04
CA ARG A 227 -10.05 -3.21 -5.99
C ARG A 227 -8.58 -3.35 -5.75
N LEU A 228 -7.93 -2.23 -5.48
CA LEU A 228 -6.51 -2.14 -5.17
C LEU A 228 -6.34 -1.36 -3.88
N THR A 229 -5.35 -1.75 -3.09
CA THR A 229 -4.96 -1.02 -1.88
C THR A 229 -3.48 -0.68 -1.93
N TRP A 230 -3.14 0.49 -1.37
CA TRP A 230 -1.75 0.91 -1.18
C TRP A 230 -1.68 1.93 -0.04
N ALA A 231 -0.47 2.15 0.48
CA ALA A 231 -0.23 3.17 1.50
C ALA A 231 1.05 3.95 1.21
N ALA A 232 1.13 5.16 1.75
CA ALA A 232 2.36 5.91 1.81
C ALA A 232 2.53 6.54 3.20
N ALA A 233 3.77 6.68 3.65
CA ALA A 233 4.11 7.30 4.92
C ALA A 233 5.18 8.37 4.72
N TRP A 234 5.12 9.43 5.51
CA TRP A 234 6.14 10.47 5.55
C TRP A 234 6.55 10.72 6.99
N LYS A 235 7.85 10.91 7.19
CA LYS A 235 8.40 11.16 8.52
C LYS A 235 9.74 11.88 8.46
N PRO A 236 10.08 12.67 9.48
CA PRO A 236 11.43 13.21 9.64
C PRO A 236 12.47 12.08 9.65
N LEU A 237 13.63 12.32 9.05
CA LEU A 237 14.78 11.41 9.10
C LEU A 237 15.40 11.32 10.50
N SER A 238 15.24 12.36 11.32
CA SER A 238 15.67 12.33 12.71
C SER A 238 14.80 11.37 13.52
N CYS A 239 15.41 10.36 14.12
CA CYS A 239 14.71 9.45 15.02
C CYS A 239 14.23 10.21 16.27
N PRO A 240 12.92 10.15 16.62
CA PRO A 240 12.46 10.67 17.90
C PRO A 240 13.18 9.95 19.05
N ARG A 241 13.39 10.69 20.15
CA ARG A 241 14.04 10.18 21.36
C ARG A 241 13.32 8.92 21.85
N LYS A 242 14.05 7.80 22.04
CA LYS A 242 13.49 6.53 22.50
C LYS A 242 12.79 6.74 23.86
N LYS A 243 11.46 6.61 23.91
CA LYS A 243 10.71 6.47 25.17
C LYS A 243 10.82 5.03 25.65
N LYS A 244 10.91 4.83 26.98
CA LYS A 244 10.89 3.48 27.57
C LYS A 244 9.50 2.87 27.37
N ALA A 245 9.45 1.65 26.86
CA ALA A 245 8.19 0.92 26.70
C ALA A 245 7.59 0.52 28.04
N ALA A 246 6.28 0.72 28.20
CA ALA A 246 5.52 0.24 29.34
C ALA A 246 5.29 -1.28 29.27
N ALA A 247 5.05 -1.81 28.08
CA ALA A 247 5.03 -3.26 27.80
C ALA A 247 5.43 -3.53 26.35
N ALA A 248 5.90 -4.75 26.10
CA ALA A 248 6.33 -5.19 24.78
C ALA A 248 5.79 -6.58 24.43
N PHE A 249 5.51 -6.79 23.15
CA PHE A 249 5.19 -8.09 22.56
C PHE A 249 6.26 -8.46 21.54
N ASP A 250 6.81 -9.67 21.61
CA ASP A 250 7.75 -10.16 20.61
C ASP A 250 7.01 -10.96 19.54
N LEU A 251 6.91 -10.40 18.32
CA LEU A 251 6.19 -11.08 17.22
C LEU A 251 6.94 -12.31 16.73
N ALA A 252 8.27 -12.32 16.80
CA ALA A 252 9.08 -13.47 16.38
C ALA A 252 8.87 -14.68 17.31
N ALA A 253 8.46 -14.45 18.56
CA ALA A 253 8.13 -15.48 19.53
C ALA A 253 6.64 -15.82 19.58
N CYS A 254 5.78 -15.30 18.67
CA CYS A 254 4.36 -15.66 18.71
C CYS A 254 4.13 -17.14 18.38
N ASP A 255 3.58 -17.89 19.35
CA ASP A 255 2.99 -19.19 19.09
C ASP A 255 1.53 -19.05 18.62
N CYS A 256 1.38 -18.57 17.39
CA CYS A 256 0.10 -18.36 16.74
C CYS A 256 -0.43 -19.66 16.04
N GLY A 257 0.24 -20.79 16.22
CA GLY A 257 -0.06 -22.08 15.58
C GLY A 257 0.40 -22.18 14.11
N ALA A 258 0.43 -23.41 13.57
CA ALA A 258 0.90 -23.68 12.21
C ALA A 258 0.09 -22.96 11.12
N GLY A 259 -1.22 -22.79 11.34
CA GLY A 259 -2.12 -22.12 10.39
C GLY A 259 -1.83 -20.62 10.20
N ALA A 260 -1.11 -19.98 11.13
CA ALA A 260 -0.73 -18.56 11.03
C ALA A 260 0.58 -18.33 10.25
N ARG A 261 1.36 -19.40 10.02
CA ARG A 261 2.69 -19.30 9.41
C ARG A 261 2.60 -18.89 7.95
N ALA A 262 3.42 -17.93 7.56
CA ALA A 262 3.53 -17.50 6.19
C ALA A 262 3.93 -18.68 5.29
N VAL A 263 3.27 -18.80 4.15
CA VAL A 263 3.60 -19.81 3.14
C VAL A 263 4.30 -19.09 2.01
N SER A 264 5.54 -19.48 1.74
CA SER A 264 6.23 -19.08 0.52
C SER A 264 5.73 -19.94 -0.64
N SER A 265 5.54 -19.36 -1.83
CA SER A 265 5.21 -20.10 -3.05
C SER A 265 6.27 -21.11 -3.47
N ILE A 266 7.40 -21.16 -2.77
CA ILE A 266 8.62 -21.78 -3.26
C ILE A 266 8.89 -23.19 -2.70
N LYS A 267 8.21 -23.65 -1.64
CA LYS A 267 8.14 -25.08 -1.28
C LYS A 267 6.81 -25.38 -0.58
N LYS A 268 6.07 -26.39 -1.05
CA LYS A 268 4.83 -26.89 -0.43
C LYS A 268 4.98 -27.27 1.07
N ASN A 269 6.21 -27.48 1.55
CA ASN A 269 6.49 -27.99 2.90
C ASN A 269 7.45 -27.14 3.75
N SER A 270 7.85 -25.93 3.31
CA SER A 270 8.55 -25.00 4.21
C SER A 270 7.54 -24.01 4.76
N ALA A 271 6.82 -24.39 5.81
CA ALA A 271 6.11 -23.41 6.63
C ALA A 271 7.15 -22.35 7.03
N GLY A 272 6.92 -21.09 6.66
CA GLY A 272 7.80 -20.02 7.10
C GLY A 272 7.87 -20.04 8.62
N GLU A 273 9.07 -19.84 9.18
CA GLU A 273 9.23 -19.69 10.64
C GLU A 273 8.41 -18.51 11.18
N ARG A 274 8.07 -17.56 10.30
CA ARG A 274 7.36 -16.33 10.63
C ARG A 274 5.86 -16.44 10.41
N VAL A 275 5.13 -15.73 11.25
CA VAL A 275 3.68 -15.55 11.12
C VAL A 275 3.37 -14.51 10.04
N CYS A 276 2.31 -14.74 9.28
CA CYS A 276 1.74 -13.72 8.40
C CYS A 276 0.78 -12.83 9.18
N CYS A 277 0.91 -11.52 9.08
CA CYS A 277 0.03 -10.58 9.77
C CYS A 277 -1.33 -10.41 9.10
N CYS A 278 -1.54 -10.96 7.89
CA CYS A 278 -2.89 -11.10 7.34
C CYS A 278 -3.68 -12.24 8.01
N ALA A 279 -3.00 -13.24 8.57
CA ALA A 279 -3.68 -14.37 9.19
C ALA A 279 -4.48 -13.94 10.44
N SER A 280 -5.76 -14.33 10.48
CA SER A 280 -6.67 -14.02 11.59
C SER A 280 -6.12 -14.46 12.95
N ALA A 281 -5.42 -15.58 13.03
CA ALA A 281 -4.78 -16.06 14.26
C ALA A 281 -3.71 -15.07 14.78
N THR A 282 -2.85 -14.57 13.90
CA THR A 282 -1.83 -13.55 14.24
C THR A 282 -2.48 -12.27 14.72
N LEU A 283 -3.45 -11.74 13.96
CA LEU A 283 -4.15 -10.50 14.33
C LEU A 283 -4.91 -10.64 15.65
N ASN A 284 -5.54 -11.80 15.89
CA ASN A 284 -6.26 -12.05 17.13
C ASN A 284 -5.32 -12.15 18.33
N ALA A 285 -4.13 -12.76 18.17
CA ALA A 285 -3.11 -12.78 19.21
C ALA A 285 -2.66 -11.36 19.58
N LEU A 286 -2.35 -10.52 18.59
CA LEU A 286 -1.96 -9.13 18.79
C LEU A 286 -3.08 -8.30 19.45
N LYS A 287 -4.32 -8.44 18.98
CA LYS A 287 -5.50 -7.77 19.57
C LYS A 287 -5.74 -8.21 21.01
N LYS A 288 -5.60 -9.51 21.31
CA LYS A 288 -5.76 -10.07 22.66
C LYS A 288 -4.69 -9.51 23.60
N TRP A 289 -3.43 -9.49 23.16
CA TRP A 289 -2.35 -8.90 23.94
C TRP A 289 -2.61 -7.43 24.24
N LEU A 290 -2.94 -6.61 23.23
CA LEU A 290 -3.19 -5.19 23.42
C LEU A 290 -4.32 -4.94 24.43
N ARG A 291 -5.44 -5.67 24.30
CA ARG A 291 -6.58 -5.56 25.22
C ARG A 291 -6.21 -5.90 26.66
N ALA A 292 -5.35 -6.89 26.87
CA ALA A 292 -4.86 -7.25 28.20
C ALA A 292 -4.03 -6.12 28.84
N GLN A 293 -3.40 -5.25 28.05
CA GLN A 293 -2.64 -4.11 28.57
C GLN A 293 -3.52 -2.92 28.97
N LEU A 294 -4.72 -2.76 28.38
CA LEU A 294 -5.53 -1.53 28.53
C LEU A 294 -5.80 -1.10 29.98
N GLY A 295 -5.97 -2.07 30.90
CA GLY A 295 -6.20 -1.79 32.32
C GLY A 295 -4.97 -1.25 33.07
N GLN A 296 -3.76 -1.57 32.60
CA GLN A 296 -2.49 -1.27 33.27
C GLN A 296 -1.78 -0.04 32.69
N ILE A 297 -2.22 0.43 31.52
CA ILE A 297 -1.61 1.56 30.81
C ILE A 297 -1.92 2.87 31.54
N GLN A 298 -0.87 3.65 31.79
CA GLN A 298 -0.95 5.02 32.29
C GLN A 298 -0.98 6.04 31.16
N GLU A 299 -1.32 7.28 31.47
CA GLU A 299 -1.33 8.37 30.49
C GLU A 299 0.05 8.53 29.83
N GLY A 300 0.09 8.68 28.50
CA GLY A 300 1.33 8.88 27.75
C GLY A 300 2.23 7.64 27.58
N SER A 301 1.78 6.46 28.04
CA SER A 301 2.53 5.21 27.92
C SER A 301 2.78 4.83 26.45
N VAL A 302 3.91 4.15 26.22
CA VAL A 302 4.25 3.59 24.90
C VAL A 302 4.29 2.07 24.99
N LEU A 303 3.52 1.40 24.15
CA LEU A 303 3.58 -0.04 23.93
C LEU A 303 4.41 -0.36 22.69
N GLU A 304 5.05 -1.52 22.67
CA GLU A 304 5.89 -1.95 21.55
C GLU A 304 5.51 -3.35 21.05
N ILE A 305 5.40 -3.52 19.73
CA ILE A 305 5.57 -4.83 19.09
C ILE A 305 6.98 -4.88 18.52
N ARG A 306 7.76 -5.85 18.95
CA ARG A 306 9.17 -6.01 18.60
C ARG A 306 9.37 -7.11 17.58
N ASN A 307 10.54 -7.06 16.94
CA ASN A 307 11.02 -8.04 15.96
C ASN A 307 10.06 -8.24 14.78
N VAL A 308 9.36 -7.19 14.38
CA VAL A 308 8.43 -7.25 13.27
C VAL A 308 9.17 -7.23 11.94
N GLN A 309 8.90 -8.22 11.12
CA GLN A 309 9.41 -8.29 9.75
C GLN A 309 8.26 -8.65 8.84
N PRO A 310 7.78 -7.70 8.02
CA PRO A 310 6.76 -7.97 7.02
C PRO A 310 7.16 -9.13 6.10
N VAL A 311 6.18 -9.91 5.68
CA VAL A 311 6.35 -11.12 4.87
C VAL A 311 5.49 -11.11 3.63
N TYR A 312 6.09 -11.58 2.54
CA TYR A 312 5.37 -12.01 1.35
C TYR A 312 4.85 -13.42 1.60
N CYS A 313 3.53 -13.62 1.45
CA CYS A 313 2.88 -14.90 1.68
C CYS A 313 1.96 -15.22 0.52
N VAL A 314 1.73 -16.51 0.24
CA VAL A 314 0.79 -16.96 -0.79
C VAL A 314 -0.39 -17.76 -0.25
N ASN A 315 -0.49 -17.95 1.06
CA ASN A 315 -1.61 -18.71 1.64
C ASN A 315 -2.92 -17.96 1.45
N ALA A 316 -3.79 -18.43 0.54
CA ALA A 316 -5.06 -17.77 0.27
C ALA A 316 -6.01 -17.76 1.48
N GLY A 317 -5.84 -18.67 2.43
CA GLY A 317 -6.60 -18.70 3.68
C GLY A 317 -6.32 -17.51 4.61
N HIS A 318 -5.16 -16.85 4.48
CA HIS A 318 -4.80 -15.66 5.28
C HIS A 318 -5.50 -14.39 4.81
N VAL A 319 -6.10 -14.39 3.64
CA VAL A 319 -6.83 -13.25 3.06
C VAL A 319 -8.29 -13.60 2.76
N ASP A 320 -8.86 -14.47 3.62
CA ASP A 320 -10.24 -14.95 3.60
C ASP A 320 -10.68 -15.56 2.26
N ARG A 321 -9.75 -16.26 1.59
CA ARG A 321 -9.91 -16.78 0.23
C ARG A 321 -9.40 -18.22 0.09
N ALA A 322 -9.54 -19.03 1.14
CA ALA A 322 -9.03 -20.41 1.21
C ALA A 322 -9.31 -21.27 -0.04
N LYS A 323 -10.46 -21.08 -0.69
CA LYS A 323 -10.84 -21.79 -1.93
C LYS A 323 -9.89 -21.60 -3.13
N TYR A 324 -9.06 -20.55 -3.13
CA TYR A 324 -8.15 -20.24 -4.24
C TYR A 324 -6.75 -20.87 -4.07
N ASN A 325 -6.50 -21.61 -2.98
CA ASN A 325 -5.23 -22.25 -2.60
C ASN A 325 -4.04 -21.29 -2.44
N SER A 326 -3.67 -20.56 -3.51
CA SER A 326 -2.52 -19.67 -3.57
C SER A 326 -2.88 -18.27 -4.09
N LEU A 327 -2.76 -17.27 -3.21
CA LEU A 327 -2.93 -15.85 -3.52
C LEU A 327 -1.79 -15.04 -2.90
N PRO A 328 -0.88 -14.47 -3.70
CA PRO A 328 0.21 -13.66 -3.17
C PRO A 328 -0.31 -12.40 -2.48
N HIS A 329 0.20 -12.11 -1.31
CA HIS A 329 -0.14 -10.95 -0.49
C HIS A 329 1.07 -10.45 0.30
N TRP A 330 1.02 -9.16 0.64
CA TRP A 330 2.03 -8.46 1.42
C TRP A 330 1.43 -7.95 2.72
N ASP A 331 1.92 -8.43 3.86
CA ASP A 331 1.24 -8.23 5.14
C ASP A 331 1.48 -6.87 5.82
N MET A 332 2.26 -5.97 5.19
CA MET A 332 2.50 -4.61 5.68
C MET A 332 1.19 -3.84 5.88
N MET A 333 0.21 -3.98 4.97
CA MET A 333 -1.07 -3.30 5.12
C MET A 333 -1.82 -3.74 6.38
N SER A 334 -1.76 -5.04 6.71
CA SER A 334 -2.35 -5.57 7.94
C SER A 334 -1.67 -5.02 9.20
N LEU A 335 -0.35 -4.85 9.16
CA LEU A 335 0.41 -4.19 10.24
C LEU A 335 0.01 -2.72 10.41
N ILE A 336 -0.14 -2.00 9.29
CA ILE A 336 -0.59 -0.60 9.26
C ILE A 336 -1.98 -0.45 9.87
N GLU A 337 -2.94 -1.26 9.40
CA GLU A 337 -4.31 -1.24 9.89
C GLU A 337 -4.40 -1.65 11.37
N PHE A 338 -3.57 -2.62 11.80
CA PHE A 338 -3.47 -2.99 13.21
C PHE A 338 -2.93 -1.85 14.06
N ARG A 339 -1.83 -1.19 13.65
CA ARG A 339 -1.28 -0.03 14.38
C ARG A 339 -2.32 1.08 14.52
N ARG A 340 -3.05 1.39 13.45
CA ARG A 340 -4.12 2.39 13.47
C ARG A 340 -5.21 2.00 14.46
N TRP A 341 -5.73 0.77 14.38
CA TRP A 341 -6.73 0.27 15.32
C TRP A 341 -6.23 0.33 16.77
N ALA A 342 -4.99 -0.07 17.02
CA ALA A 342 -4.40 -0.06 18.35
C ALA A 342 -4.29 1.37 18.91
N ASN A 343 -3.80 2.32 18.11
CA ASN A 343 -3.66 3.72 18.54
C ASN A 343 -5.02 4.38 18.82
N ARG A 344 -6.10 4.00 18.13
CA ARG A 344 -7.45 4.45 18.52
C ARG A 344 -7.86 3.96 19.90
N MET A 345 -7.59 2.69 20.23
CA MET A 345 -7.89 2.14 21.56
C MET A 345 -7.06 2.78 22.67
N LEU A 346 -5.83 3.18 22.36
CA LEU A 346 -4.92 3.82 23.30
C LEU A 346 -5.13 5.34 23.44
N GLY A 347 -5.83 5.95 22.47
CA GLY A 347 -5.98 7.39 22.35
C GLY A 347 -6.61 8.07 23.57
N ALA A 348 -7.53 7.40 24.27
CA ALA A 348 -8.20 7.92 25.47
C ALA A 348 -7.23 8.22 26.63
N LYS A 349 -6.08 7.53 26.68
CA LYS A 349 -5.02 7.76 27.68
C LYS A 349 -3.81 8.47 27.08
N ASN A 350 -3.95 9.08 25.89
CA ASN A 350 -2.82 9.64 25.15
C ASN A 350 -1.63 8.66 25.00
N ALA A 351 -1.92 7.35 25.03
CA ALA A 351 -0.93 6.29 24.90
C ALA A 351 -0.78 5.91 23.43
N SER A 352 0.33 5.24 23.08
CA SER A 352 0.61 4.87 21.69
C SER A 352 1.26 3.50 21.56
N LEU A 353 1.11 2.90 20.39
CA LEU A 353 1.75 1.67 19.96
C LEU A 353 2.81 1.99 18.89
N ARG A 354 4.02 1.47 19.12
CA ARG A 354 5.10 1.44 18.14
C ARG A 354 5.31 0.01 17.64
N ILE A 355 5.65 -0.12 16.36
CA ILE A 355 6.01 -1.39 15.75
C ILE A 355 7.48 -1.28 15.36
N LEU A 356 8.30 -2.16 15.92
CA LEU A 356 9.75 -2.11 15.79
C LEU A 356 10.24 -3.27 14.93
N ALA A 357 11.05 -2.94 13.92
CA ALA A 357 11.79 -3.96 13.20
C ALA A 357 13.02 -4.41 14.03
N PRO A 358 13.58 -5.62 13.80
CA PRO A 358 14.87 -5.98 14.34
C PRO A 358 15.95 -4.94 13.99
N GLU A 359 16.95 -4.71 14.85
CA GLU A 359 17.90 -3.60 14.65
C GLU A 359 18.69 -3.69 13.32
N LYS A 360 18.98 -4.91 12.87
CA LYS A 360 19.67 -5.21 11.61
C LYS A 360 18.70 -5.53 10.47
N SER A 361 17.42 -5.23 10.64
CA SER A 361 16.40 -5.57 9.66
C SER A 361 16.47 -4.67 8.43
N PRO A 362 16.28 -5.22 7.22
CA PRO A 362 16.06 -4.43 6.00
C PRO A 362 14.88 -3.45 6.12
N TRP A 363 13.95 -3.76 7.03
CA TRP A 363 12.68 -3.05 7.22
C TRP A 363 12.75 -1.89 8.19
N LYS A 364 13.91 -1.66 8.80
CA LYS A 364 14.06 -0.59 9.78
C LYS A 364 13.74 0.76 9.14
N ALA A 365 12.95 1.56 9.84
CA ALA A 365 12.45 2.83 9.36
C ALA A 365 11.55 2.77 8.11
N PHE A 366 11.11 1.60 7.62
CA PHE A 366 10.17 1.51 6.49
C PHE A 366 8.71 1.61 6.94
N MET A 367 7.95 2.50 6.32
CA MET A 367 6.54 2.78 6.65
C MET A 367 6.40 3.10 8.15
N ILE A 368 5.63 2.29 8.87
CA ILE A 368 5.34 2.42 10.30
C ILE A 368 6.35 1.71 11.21
N LEU A 369 7.38 1.08 10.64
CA LEU A 369 8.40 0.35 11.39
C LEU A 369 9.48 1.31 11.85
N ASP A 370 9.77 1.31 13.14
CA ASP A 370 10.88 2.06 13.76
C ASP A 370 12.16 1.21 13.92
#